data_AF-A0ABD5T7F2-F1
#
_entry.id   AF-A0ABD5T7F2-F1
#
_cell.length_a   1.000
_cell.length_b   1.000
_cell.length_c   1.000
_cell.angle_alpha   90.00
_cell.angle_beta   90.00
_cell.angle_gamma   90.00
#
_symmetry.space_group_name_H-M   'P 1'
#
loop_
_entity.id
_entity.type
_entity.pdbx_description
1 polymer ?
#
loop_
_entity_poly.entity_id
_entity_poly.type
_entity_poly.pdbx_seq_one_letter_code
_entity_poly.pdbx_strand_id
1 'polypeptide(L)'
;MTLKKLWKLYPKKIGKKPALAAYKRAMSRKKNPATNRQIQDGIVAYRQLIKSKGTEKRFVKDGSTFFNQEAWNDYLEVVKEEREEQEARKPKFDPKKTAIAMYIDYNSLDRVLEEIKAQGIPIKPEDAKRYIAEYDERRQQA
;
A
#
# COMPACT_ATOMS: atom_id res chain seq x y z
N MET A 1 15.96 12.30 10.15
CA MET A 1 16.53 11.68 8.92
C MET A 1 17.44 12.72 8.25
N THR A 2 18.49 12.35 7.49
CA THR A 2 19.35 13.31 6.77
C THR A 2 19.39 12.97 5.28
N LEU A 3 19.80 13.92 4.43
CA LEU A 3 20.04 13.63 3.01
C LEU A 3 20.93 12.40 2.80
N LYS A 4 21.94 12.17 3.66
CA LYS A 4 22.80 10.97 3.54
C LYS A 4 21.99 9.67 3.53
N LYS A 5 20.91 9.59 4.32
CA LYS A 5 20.01 8.43 4.37
C LYS A 5 19.10 8.37 3.13
N LEU A 6 18.48 9.49 2.75
CA LEU A 6 17.63 9.59 1.54
C LEU A 6 18.41 9.25 0.26
N TRP A 7 19.65 9.72 0.16
CA TRP A 7 20.54 9.48 -0.98
C TRP A 7 20.89 8.00 -1.17
N LYS A 8 20.97 7.23 -0.08
CA LYS A 8 21.23 5.79 -0.17
C LYS A 8 20.07 5.05 -0.85
N LEU A 9 18.84 5.54 -0.68
CA LEU A 9 17.63 4.97 -1.28
C LEU A 9 17.51 5.28 -2.77
N TYR A 10 18.04 6.41 -3.24
CA TYR A 10 17.79 6.90 -4.59
C TYR A 10 18.45 6.02 -5.67
N PRO A 11 17.74 5.63 -6.75
CA PRO A 11 18.21 4.65 -7.73
C PRO A 11 19.38 5.15 -8.60
N LYS A 12 19.42 6.45 -8.95
CA LYS A 12 20.46 7.04 -9.82
C LYS A 12 21.19 8.19 -9.13
N LYS A 13 22.31 7.86 -8.49
CA LYS A 13 23.04 8.74 -7.54
C LYS A 13 23.99 9.73 -8.24
N ILE A 14 23.47 10.56 -9.15
CA ILE A 14 24.23 11.57 -9.89
C ILE A 14 23.94 12.97 -9.34
N GLY A 15 24.97 13.81 -9.18
CA GLY A 15 24.81 15.20 -8.75
C GLY A 15 24.49 15.40 -7.26
N LYS A 16 25.22 14.73 -6.36
CA LYS A 16 24.97 14.79 -4.90
C LYS A 16 25.10 16.20 -4.28
N LYS A 17 26.09 17.00 -4.73
CA LYS A 17 26.30 18.37 -4.23
C LYS A 17 25.09 19.27 -4.52
N PRO A 18 24.61 19.39 -5.79
CA PRO A 18 23.41 20.16 -6.08
C PRO A 18 22.15 19.58 -5.42
N ALA A 19 22.02 18.25 -5.34
CA ALA A 19 20.91 17.64 -4.59
C ALA A 19 20.90 18.04 -3.10
N LEU A 20 22.07 18.17 -2.47
CA LEU A 20 22.18 18.64 -1.09
C LEU A 20 21.78 20.10 -0.92
N ALA A 21 22.17 20.96 -1.85
CA ALA A 21 21.75 22.36 -1.84
C ALA A 21 20.22 22.46 -1.98
N ALA A 22 19.64 21.72 -2.93
CA ALA A 22 18.19 21.67 -3.15
C ALA A 22 17.43 21.15 -1.92
N TYR A 23 17.89 20.05 -1.32
CA TYR A 23 17.31 19.50 -0.09
C TYR A 23 17.31 20.51 1.05
N LYS A 24 18.44 21.18 1.30
CA LYS A 24 18.53 22.20 2.36
C LYS A 24 17.54 23.34 2.11
N ARG A 25 17.52 23.85 0.86
CA ARG A 25 16.61 24.91 0.43
C ARG A 25 15.15 24.53 0.61
N ALA A 26 14.76 23.31 0.25
CA ALA A 26 13.40 22.81 0.37
C ALA A 26 12.94 22.71 1.84
N MET A 27 13.81 22.24 2.73
CA MET A 27 13.49 22.15 4.16
C MET A 27 13.50 23.50 4.89
N SER A 28 14.27 24.49 4.41
CA SER A 28 14.42 25.78 5.07
C SER A 28 13.42 26.85 4.59
N ARG A 29 12.44 26.48 3.75
CA ARG A 29 11.43 27.45 3.26
C ARG A 29 10.55 27.94 4.41
N LYS A 30 10.21 29.24 4.38
CA LYS A 30 9.27 29.84 5.34
C LYS A 30 7.84 29.32 5.19
N LYS A 31 7.42 29.03 3.95
CA LYS A 31 6.10 28.51 3.62
C LYS A 31 6.25 27.09 3.09
N ASN A 32 5.45 26.17 3.63
CA ASN A 32 5.40 24.75 3.25
C ASN A 32 6.79 24.11 3.10
N PRO A 33 7.62 24.07 4.17
CA PRO A 33 8.89 23.40 4.12
C PRO A 33 8.71 21.91 3.85
N ALA A 34 9.55 21.35 2.98
CA ALA A 34 9.53 19.92 2.73
C ALA A 34 9.99 19.17 3.98
N THR A 35 9.29 18.10 4.32
CA THR A 35 9.70 17.19 5.40
C THR A 35 10.53 16.04 4.86
N ASN A 36 11.41 15.49 5.70
CA ASN A 36 12.15 14.27 5.36
C ASN A 36 11.24 13.10 4.98
N ARG A 37 10.05 13.03 5.60
CA ARG A 37 9.06 11.97 5.34
C ARG A 37 8.47 12.12 3.94
N GLN A 38 8.02 13.30 3.56
CA GLN A 38 7.51 13.56 2.19
C GLN A 38 8.53 13.20 1.12
N ILE A 39 9.80 13.61 1.32
CA ILE A 39 10.86 13.31 0.36
C ILE A 39 11.13 11.80 0.30
N GLN A 40 11.15 11.12 1.46
CA GLN A 40 11.31 9.67 1.51
C GLN A 40 10.18 8.95 0.78
N ASP A 41 8.93 9.33 1.05
CA ASP A 41 7.74 8.72 0.47
C ASP A 41 7.76 8.90 -1.05
N GLY A 42 8.07 10.10 -1.55
CA GLY A 42 8.22 10.33 -2.99
C GLY A 42 9.40 9.56 -3.63
N ILE A 43 10.50 9.32 -2.91
CA ILE A 43 11.59 8.46 -3.41
C ILE A 43 11.12 7.00 -3.51
N VAL A 44 10.39 6.50 -2.51
CA VAL A 44 9.86 5.13 -2.52
C VAL A 44 8.85 4.96 -3.66
N ALA A 45 7.92 5.91 -3.80
CA ALA A 45 6.96 5.98 -4.89
C ALA A 45 7.65 5.92 -6.26
N TYR A 46 8.63 6.81 -6.47
CA TYR A 46 9.37 6.87 -7.72
C TYR A 46 10.08 5.55 -8.04
N ARG A 47 10.66 4.89 -7.03
CA ARG A 47 11.31 3.58 -7.18
C ARG A 47 10.32 2.48 -7.57
N GLN A 48 9.12 2.50 -7.02
CA GLN A 48 8.06 1.54 -7.38
C GLN A 48 7.62 1.77 -8.82
N LEU A 49 7.40 3.03 -9.21
CA LEU A 49 7.00 3.40 -10.57
C LEU A 49 8.01 2.96 -11.64
N ILE A 50 9.31 3.22 -11.43
CA ILE A 50 10.34 2.79 -12.40
C ILE A 50 10.43 1.26 -12.48
N LYS A 51 10.14 0.55 -11.39
CA LYS A 51 10.14 -0.92 -11.35
C LYS A 51 8.90 -1.47 -12.07
N SER A 52 7.71 -0.92 -11.83
CA SER A 52 6.47 -1.38 -12.46
C SER A 52 6.45 -1.11 -13.97
N LYS A 53 6.99 0.02 -14.41
CA LYS A 53 7.08 0.39 -15.83
C LYS A 53 8.29 -0.22 -16.56
N GLY A 54 9.19 -0.90 -15.87
CA GLY A 54 10.43 -1.41 -16.46
C GLY A 54 11.32 -0.30 -17.04
N THR A 55 11.33 0.88 -16.42
CA THR A 55 12.07 2.04 -16.93
C THR A 55 13.57 1.77 -16.97
N GLU A 56 14.17 1.89 -18.16
CA GLU A 56 15.61 1.72 -18.32
C GLU A 56 16.40 2.80 -17.55
N LYS A 57 17.59 2.43 -17.05
CA LYS A 57 18.44 3.31 -16.22
C LYS A 57 18.73 4.68 -16.86
N ARG A 58 18.80 4.76 -18.19
CA ARG A 58 19.03 6.02 -18.93
C ARG A 58 17.89 7.02 -18.77
N PHE A 59 16.66 6.54 -18.62
CA PHE A 59 15.45 7.37 -18.43
C PHE A 59 15.13 7.65 -16.95
N VAL A 60 15.85 7.01 -16.02
CA VAL A 60 15.75 7.35 -14.59
C VAL A 60 16.36 8.74 -14.39
N LYS A 61 15.61 9.63 -13.72
CA LYS A 61 16.05 10.98 -13.37
C LYS A 61 17.31 10.91 -12.52
N ASP A 62 18.24 11.82 -12.78
CA ASP A 62 19.40 12.00 -11.91
C ASP A 62 18.95 12.50 -10.53
N GLY A 63 19.66 12.10 -9.48
CA GLY A 63 19.39 12.58 -8.12
C GLY A 63 19.39 14.10 -8.03
N SER A 64 20.32 14.80 -8.68
CA SER A 64 20.29 16.27 -8.78
C SER A 64 18.98 16.78 -9.35
N THR A 65 18.50 16.20 -10.45
CA THR A 65 17.28 16.62 -11.14
C THR A 65 16.06 16.39 -10.27
N PHE A 66 15.94 15.21 -9.65
CA PHE A 66 14.83 14.88 -8.77
C PHE A 66 14.73 15.80 -7.56
N PHE A 67 15.85 16.09 -6.90
CA PHE A 67 15.85 16.97 -5.74
C PHE A 67 15.66 18.45 -6.11
N ASN A 68 16.23 18.91 -7.23
CA ASN A 68 16.07 20.29 -7.69
C ASN A 68 14.63 20.61 -8.11
N GLN A 69 13.98 19.69 -8.81
CA GLN A 69 12.60 19.85 -9.29
C GLN A 69 11.56 19.60 -8.20
N GLU A 70 11.98 19.20 -7.00
CA GLU A 70 11.06 18.78 -5.94
C GLU A 70 10.11 17.67 -6.40
N ALA A 71 10.63 16.80 -7.28
CA ALA A 71 9.85 15.81 -8.02
C ALA A 71 9.17 14.77 -7.11
N TRP A 72 9.52 14.72 -5.82
CA TRP A 72 8.78 13.89 -4.86
C TRP A 72 7.30 14.28 -4.79
N ASN A 73 6.94 15.55 -5.04
CA ASN A 73 5.54 16.00 -5.02
C ASN A 73 4.70 15.27 -6.09
N ASP A 74 5.25 15.11 -7.29
CA ASP A 74 4.59 14.44 -8.43
C ASP A 74 4.22 12.98 -8.12
N TYR A 75 4.97 12.31 -7.24
CA TYR A 75 4.76 10.90 -6.92
C TYR A 75 3.96 10.67 -5.64
N LEU A 76 3.75 11.71 -4.82
CA LEU A 76 2.89 11.61 -3.64
C LEU A 76 1.42 11.49 -4.06
N GLU A 77 1.01 12.22 -5.09
CA GLU A 77 -0.36 12.15 -5.65
C GLU A 77 -0.62 10.78 -6.29
N VAL A 78 0.33 10.29 -7.10
CA VAL A 78 0.24 8.95 -7.72
C VAL A 78 0.11 7.85 -6.67
N VAL A 79 0.89 7.90 -5.57
CA VAL A 79 0.77 6.89 -4.50
C VAL A 79 -0.56 6.97 -3.77
N LYS A 80 -1.12 8.17 -3.61
CA LYS A 80 -2.43 8.34 -2.97
C LYS A 80 -3.52 7.71 -3.85
N GLU A 81 -3.52 8.02 -5.15
CA GLU A 81 -4.45 7.45 -6.11
C GLU A 81 -4.29 5.93 -6.23
N GLU A 82 -3.07 5.42 -6.39
CA GLU A 82 -2.82 3.98 -6.47
C GLU A 82 -3.24 3.25 -5.18
N ARG A 83 -3.05 3.87 -4.00
CA ARG A 83 -3.48 3.29 -2.73
C ARG A 83 -5.00 3.28 -2.61
N GLU A 84 -5.67 4.38 -2.97
CA GLU A 84 -7.13 4.47 -2.97
C GLU A 84 -7.75 3.49 -3.96
N GLU A 85 -7.16 3.36 -5.15
CA GLU A 85 -7.58 2.38 -6.14
C GLU A 85 -7.33 0.94 -5.67
N GLN A 86 -6.19 0.65 -5.05
CA GLN A 86 -5.93 -0.67 -4.47
C GLN A 86 -6.88 -0.98 -3.31
N GLU A 87 -7.19 -0.01 -2.45
CA GLU A 87 -8.18 -0.17 -1.38
C GLU A 87 -9.58 -0.41 -1.95
N ALA A 88 -9.92 0.25 -3.06
CA ALA A 88 -11.17 0.02 -3.79
C ALA A 88 -11.21 -1.32 -4.52
N ARG A 89 -10.06 -1.83 -4.97
CA ARG A 89 -9.90 -3.13 -5.64
C ARG A 89 -9.82 -4.32 -4.67
N LYS A 90 -9.51 -4.11 -3.39
CA LYS A 90 -9.62 -5.17 -2.38
C LYS A 90 -11.07 -5.65 -2.38
N PRO A 91 -11.34 -6.96 -2.53
CA PRO A 91 -12.70 -7.46 -2.43
C PRO A 91 -13.25 -7.04 -1.06
N LYS A 92 -14.34 -6.28 -1.06
CA LYS A 92 -15.03 -5.89 0.18
C LYS A 92 -15.31 -7.17 0.94
N PHE A 93 -14.82 -7.25 2.17
CA PHE A 93 -15.03 -8.40 3.02
C PHE A 93 -16.53 -8.67 3.14
N ASP A 94 -16.96 -9.83 2.64
CA ASP A 94 -18.35 -10.29 2.75
C ASP A 94 -18.39 -11.37 3.83
N PRO A 95 -18.93 -11.08 5.03
CA PRO A 95 -18.98 -12.03 6.14
C PRO A 95 -19.73 -13.32 5.79
N LYS A 96 -20.82 -13.21 5.02
CA LYS A 96 -21.68 -14.35 4.67
C LYS A 96 -20.98 -15.25 3.66
N LYS A 97 -20.44 -14.68 2.59
CA LYS A 97 -19.69 -15.43 1.57
C LYS A 97 -18.46 -16.12 2.18
N THR A 98 -17.75 -15.44 3.08
CA THR A 98 -16.56 -15.99 3.74
C THR A 98 -16.91 -17.16 4.67
N ALA A 99 -17.94 -17.00 5.52
CA ALA A 99 -18.38 -18.08 6.42
C ALA A 99 -18.84 -19.32 5.66
N ILE A 100 -19.62 -19.15 4.58
CA ILE A 100 -20.09 -20.25 3.74
C ILE A 100 -18.92 -20.93 3.02
N ALA A 101 -17.95 -20.17 2.48
CA ALA A 101 -16.78 -20.76 1.82
C ALA A 101 -15.93 -21.60 2.80
N MET A 102 -15.64 -21.07 4.00
CA MET A 102 -14.92 -21.81 5.03
C MET A 102 -15.69 -23.08 5.46
N TYR A 103 -17.02 -23.02 5.51
CA TYR A 103 -17.83 -24.18 5.82
C TYR A 103 -17.76 -25.24 4.72
N ILE A 104 -17.78 -24.84 3.45
CA ILE A 104 -17.60 -25.77 2.33
C ILE A 104 -16.22 -26.43 2.38
N ASP A 105 -15.17 -25.68 2.70
CA ASP A 105 -13.79 -26.19 2.75
C ASP A 105 -13.54 -27.13 3.94
N TYR A 106 -14.00 -26.74 5.13
CA TYR A 106 -13.80 -27.54 6.35
C TYR A 106 -14.85 -28.61 6.58
N ASN A 107 -16.02 -28.47 5.94
CA ASN A 107 -17.21 -29.31 6.13
C ASN A 107 -17.56 -29.51 7.62
N SER A 108 -17.33 -28.48 8.45
CA SER A 108 -17.51 -28.51 9.91
C SER A 108 -17.78 -27.11 10.42
N LEU A 109 -18.95 -26.91 11.05
CA LEU A 109 -19.33 -25.64 11.65
C LEU A 109 -18.38 -25.26 12.80
N ASP A 110 -18.08 -26.18 13.71
CA ASP A 110 -17.20 -25.93 14.85
C ASP A 110 -15.82 -25.44 14.42
N ARG A 111 -15.24 -26.09 13.39
CA ARG A 111 -13.93 -25.68 12.85
C ARG A 111 -13.97 -24.28 12.25
N VAL A 112 -15.06 -23.90 11.57
CA VAL A 112 -15.23 -22.53 11.06
C VAL A 112 -15.26 -21.52 12.22
N LEU A 113 -15.97 -21.81 13.31
CA LEU A 113 -16.09 -20.92 14.47
C LEU A 113 -14.77 -20.78 15.23
N GLU A 114 -14.00 -21.86 15.35
CA GLU A 114 -12.65 -21.85 15.93
C GLU A 114 -11.72 -20.99 15.08
N GLU A 115 -11.71 -21.17 13.76
CA GLU A 115 -10.84 -20.43 12.86
C GLU A 115 -11.20 -18.93 12.81
N ILE A 116 -12.48 -18.58 12.82
CA ILE A 116 -12.93 -17.18 12.91
C ILE A 116 -12.38 -16.51 14.17
N LYS A 117 -12.42 -17.20 15.32
CA LYS A 117 -11.90 -16.68 16.59
C LYS A 117 -10.36 -16.65 16.60
N ALA A 118 -9.71 -17.73 16.15
CA ALA A 118 -8.26 -17.88 16.19
C ALA A 118 -7.55 -16.88 15.28
N GLN A 119 -8.09 -16.63 14.08
CA GLN A 119 -7.52 -15.69 13.12
C GLN A 119 -8.04 -14.25 13.28
N GLY A 120 -8.99 -14.03 14.19
CA GLY A 120 -9.59 -12.71 14.40
C GLY A 120 -10.36 -12.19 13.18
N ILE A 121 -11.00 -13.09 12.42
CA ILE A 121 -11.79 -12.74 11.24
C ILE A 121 -12.99 -11.89 11.72
N PRO A 122 -13.31 -10.76 11.08
CA PRO A 122 -14.37 -9.85 11.53
C PRO A 122 -15.79 -10.38 11.23
N ILE A 123 -16.12 -11.57 11.74
CA ILE A 123 -17.44 -12.21 11.71
C ILE A 123 -17.78 -12.60 13.14
N LYS A 124 -18.98 -12.27 13.62
CA LYS A 124 -19.43 -12.77 14.92
C LYS A 124 -19.77 -14.26 14.77
N PRO A 125 -19.37 -15.13 15.73
CA PRO A 125 -19.67 -16.56 15.68
C PRO A 125 -21.16 -16.88 15.45
N GLU A 126 -22.07 -16.12 16.07
CA GLU A 126 -23.51 -16.31 15.89
C GLU A 126 -24.00 -15.96 14.48
N ASP A 127 -23.43 -14.92 13.86
CA ASP A 127 -23.74 -14.56 12.48
C ASP A 127 -23.22 -15.65 11.51
N ALA A 128 -22.03 -16.19 11.76
CA ALA A 128 -21.48 -17.30 10.97
C ALA A 128 -22.36 -18.56 11.03
N LYS A 129 -22.83 -18.94 12.23
CA LYS A 129 -23.81 -20.05 12.39
C LYS A 129 -25.06 -19.82 11.57
N ARG A 130 -25.63 -18.61 11.64
CA ARG A 130 -26.82 -18.24 10.88
C ARG A 130 -26.60 -18.35 9.37
N TYR A 131 -25.49 -17.83 8.86
CA TYR A 131 -25.18 -17.88 7.43
C TYR A 131 -25.03 -19.31 6.89
N ILE A 132 -24.40 -20.19 7.68
CA ILE A 132 -24.19 -21.59 7.34
C ILE A 132 -25.51 -22.37 7.41
N ALA A 133 -26.33 -22.14 8.44
CA ALA A 133 -27.66 -22.74 8.55
C ALA A 133 -28.55 -22.36 7.36
N GLU A 134 -28.62 -21.07 7.01
CA GLU A 134 -29.39 -20.60 5.83
C GLU A 134 -28.88 -21.22 4.52
N TYR A 135 -27.59 -21.56 4.42
CA TYR A 135 -27.01 -22.20 3.25
C TYR A 135 -27.38 -23.69 3.18
N ASP A 136 -27.28 -24.42 4.29
CA ASP A 136 -27.65 -25.84 4.34
C ASP A 136 -29.14 -26.07 4.11
N GLU A 137 -30.01 -25.23 4.67
CA GLU A 137 -31.46 -25.30 4.41
C GLU A 137 -31.80 -25.15 2.93
N ARG A 138 -31.14 -24.21 2.24
CA ARG A 138 -31.32 -24.01 0.79
C ARG A 138 -30.78 -25.18 -0.04
N ARG A 139 -29.69 -25.80 0.41
CA ARG A 139 -29.09 -26.95 -0.26
C ARG A 139 -29.97 -28.20 -0.17
N GLN A 140 -30.67 -28.39 0.95
CA GLN A 140 -31.56 -29.54 1.16
C GLN A 140 -32.89 -29.41 0.39
N GLN A 141 -33.26 -28.20 -0.03
CA GLN A 141 -34.49 -27.92 -0.80
C GLN A 141 -34.28 -27.95 -2.33
N ALA A 142 -33.04 -28.17 -2.80
CA ALA A 142 -32.64 -28.19 -4.21
C ALA A 142 -32.30 -29.60 -4.68
#